data_AF-A0A8T4P3S0-F1
#
_entry.id   AF-A0A8T4P3S0-F1
#
_cell.length_a   1.000
_cell.length_b   1.000
_cell.length_c   1.000
_cell.angle_alpha   90.00
_cell.angle_beta   90.00
_cell.angle_gamma   90.00
#
_symmetry.space_group_name_H-M   'P 1'
#
loop_
_entity.id
_entity.type
_entity.pdbx_description
1 polymer ?
#
loop_
_entity_poly.entity_id
_entity_poly.type
_entity_poly.pdbx_seq_one_letter_code
_entity_poly.pdbx_strand_id
1 'polypeptide(L)'
;FEEGETAERPNLLSPKAMSTLFSSLYFSTVLEPENSERLLSLLSDSAFDVKKAANIPNEVAIAHKFGETYYVGYRYFHDCGIMYIDETRMFYCIMTKELNEKQATEAIGWIVNETYHYVKETRARFEDYKQ
;
A
#
# COMPACT_ATOMS: atom_id res chain seq x y z
N PHE A 1 -32.32 -5.05 29.66
CA PHE A 1 -32.10 -3.61 29.41
C PHE A 1 -30.77 -3.26 30.07
N GLU A 2 -29.69 -3.80 29.53
CA GLU A 2 -28.82 -3.21 28.48
C GLU A 2 -27.68 -2.42 29.13
N GLU A 3 -26.64 -3.17 29.51
CA GLU A 3 -25.28 -2.66 29.57
C GLU A 3 -24.44 -3.59 28.68
N GLY A 4 -23.70 -3.02 27.72
CA GLY A 4 -22.60 -3.73 27.06
C GLY A 4 -22.71 -3.88 25.54
N GLU A 5 -22.41 -2.80 24.82
CA GLU A 5 -21.53 -2.81 23.64
C GLU A 5 -21.42 -1.35 23.16
N THR A 6 -20.35 -0.66 23.55
CA THR A 6 -19.95 0.53 22.79
C THR A 6 -19.54 0.04 21.42
N ALA A 7 -20.44 0.12 20.44
CA ALA A 7 -20.10 -0.09 19.04
C ALA A 7 -18.98 0.90 18.69
N GLU A 8 -17.73 0.44 18.69
CA GLU A 8 -16.59 1.24 18.28
C GLU A 8 -16.87 1.74 16.88
N ARG A 9 -16.91 3.06 16.71
CA ARG A 9 -17.02 3.64 15.38
C ARG A 9 -15.82 3.17 14.57
N PRO A 10 -16.02 2.68 13.34
CA PRO A 10 -14.88 2.26 12.53
C PRO A 10 -13.93 3.45 12.36
N ASN A 11 -12.63 3.22 12.61
CA ASN A 11 -11.60 4.20 12.33
C ASN A 11 -11.48 4.36 10.81
N LEU A 12 -12.05 5.44 10.28
CA LEU A 12 -12.09 5.69 8.85
C LEU A 12 -10.90 6.56 8.42
N LEU A 13 -10.11 6.04 7.48
CA LEU A 13 -9.08 6.77 6.76
C LEU A 13 -9.37 6.69 5.27
N SER A 14 -9.08 7.78 4.54
CA SER A 14 -9.16 7.76 3.08
C SER A 14 -7.85 7.26 2.47
N PRO A 15 -7.87 6.72 1.24
CA PRO A 15 -6.64 6.39 0.52
C PRO A 15 -5.70 7.61 0.41
N LYS A 16 -6.28 8.80 0.22
CA LYS A 16 -5.52 10.06 0.15
C LYS A 16 -4.78 10.37 1.45
N ALA A 17 -5.42 10.19 2.61
CA ALA A 17 -4.79 10.41 3.91
C ALA A 17 -3.60 9.46 4.12
N MET A 18 -3.76 8.18 3.73
CA MET A 18 -2.67 7.21 3.80
C MET A 18 -1.53 7.52 2.83
N SER A 19 -1.82 7.93 1.59
CA SER A 19 -0.77 8.39 0.67
C SER A 19 -0.01 9.60 1.21
N THR A 20 -0.68 10.52 1.91
CA THR A 20 -0.02 11.65 2.59
C THR A 20 0.88 11.15 3.73
N LEU A 21 0.45 10.17 4.52
CA LEU A 21 1.29 9.59 5.58
C LEU A 21 2.56 8.97 4.98
N PHE A 22 2.44 8.12 3.97
CA PHE A 22 3.60 7.54 3.30
C PHE A 22 4.51 8.60 2.67
N SER A 23 3.93 9.67 2.12
CA SER A 23 4.71 10.80 1.63
C SER A 23 5.50 11.49 2.75
N SER A 24 4.90 11.68 3.93
CA SER A 24 5.60 12.28 5.07
C SER A 24 6.73 11.42 5.62
N LEU A 25 6.58 10.09 5.57
CA LEU A 25 7.66 9.16 5.92
C LEU A 25 8.78 9.24 4.90
N TYR A 26 8.45 9.18 3.62
CA TYR A 26 9.45 9.23 2.56
C TYR A 26 10.27 10.53 2.57
N PHE A 27 9.60 11.67 2.75
CA PHE A 27 10.23 12.98 2.75
C PHE A 27 10.71 13.43 4.14
N SER A 28 10.55 12.60 5.17
CA SER A 28 10.90 12.92 6.56
C SER A 28 10.36 14.27 7.03
N THR A 29 9.11 14.57 6.71
CA THR A 29 8.50 15.88 7.04
C THR A 29 7.89 15.93 8.44
N VAL A 30 7.81 14.79 9.13
CA VAL A 30 7.22 14.65 10.47
C VAL A 30 8.19 14.00 11.46
N LEU A 31 9.01 13.05 11.00
CA LEU A 31 10.01 12.35 11.81
C LEU A 31 11.42 12.71 11.32
N GLU A 32 12.39 12.63 12.23
CA GLU A 32 13.81 12.69 11.85
C GLU A 32 14.15 11.65 10.79
N PRO A 33 15.08 11.94 9.85
CA PRO A 33 15.42 11.06 8.74
C PRO A 33 15.70 9.62 9.16
N GLU A 34 16.46 9.41 10.23
CA GLU A 34 16.83 8.07 10.69
C GLU A 34 15.61 7.27 11.18
N ASN A 35 14.62 7.94 11.76
CA ASN A 35 13.39 7.29 12.23
C ASN A 35 12.44 6.99 11.06
N SER A 36 12.34 7.88 10.08
CA SER A 36 11.59 7.64 8.84
C SER A 36 12.15 6.45 8.08
N GLU A 37 13.46 6.40 7.88
CA GLU A 37 14.15 5.29 7.21
C GLU A 37 13.96 3.98 7.97
N ARG A 38 14.10 4.00 9.30
CA ARG A 38 13.85 2.82 10.14
C ARG A 38 12.41 2.32 9.99
N LEU A 39 11.42 3.20 9.97
CA LEU A 39 10.03 2.81 9.81
C LEU A 39 9.75 2.24 8.42
N LEU A 40 10.28 2.86 7.36
CA LEU A 40 10.16 2.36 5.99
C LEU A 40 10.84 0.99 5.82
N SER A 41 11.99 0.78 6.48
CA SER A 41 12.66 -0.52 6.50
C SER A 41 11.79 -1.60 7.16
N LEU A 42 11.16 -1.31 8.31
CA LEU A 42 10.22 -2.24 8.94
C LEU A 42 9.00 -2.53 8.04
N LEU A 43 8.48 -1.51 7.36
CA LEU A 43 7.37 -1.66 6.41
C LEU A 43 7.74 -2.44 5.15
N SER A 44 9.03 -2.58 4.85
CA SER A 44 9.51 -3.42 3.74
C SER A 44 9.54 -4.90 4.04
N ASP A 45 9.41 -5.27 5.32
CA ASP A 45 9.37 -6.65 5.83
C ASP A 45 7.96 -7.02 6.32
N SER A 46 6.96 -6.71 5.49
CA SER A 46 5.55 -7.02 5.77
C SER A 46 5.25 -8.51 5.58
N ALA A 47 4.47 -9.10 6.48
CA ALA A 47 4.02 -10.50 6.40
C ALA A 47 3.06 -10.77 5.23
N PHE A 48 2.33 -9.75 4.77
CA PHE A 48 1.55 -9.85 3.54
C PHE A 48 2.46 -9.60 2.35
N ASP A 49 2.68 -10.62 1.53
CA ASP A 49 3.53 -10.50 0.34
C ASP A 49 2.73 -9.95 -0.85
N VAL A 50 2.64 -8.63 -0.93
CA VAL A 50 1.97 -7.94 -2.04
C VAL A 50 2.66 -8.19 -3.38
N LYS A 51 3.97 -8.47 -3.40
CA LYS A 51 4.71 -8.76 -4.63
C LYS A 51 4.23 -10.07 -5.24
N LYS A 52 4.06 -11.09 -4.39
CA LYS A 52 3.47 -12.37 -4.77
C LYS A 52 2.02 -12.22 -5.22
N ALA A 53 1.20 -11.44 -4.51
CA ALA A 53 -0.18 -11.17 -4.92
C ALA A 53 -0.24 -10.47 -6.30
N ALA A 54 0.69 -9.56 -6.56
CA ALA A 54 0.78 -8.81 -7.82
C ALA A 54 1.55 -9.54 -8.92
N ASN A 55 2.16 -10.70 -8.67
CA ASN A 55 3.00 -11.41 -9.63
C ASN A 55 4.06 -10.50 -10.29
N ILE A 56 4.74 -9.68 -9.48
CA ILE A 56 5.84 -8.80 -9.91
C ILE A 56 7.19 -9.34 -9.39
N PRO A 57 8.33 -8.90 -9.98
CA PRO A 57 9.64 -9.41 -9.58
C PRO A 57 9.96 -9.16 -8.10
N ASN A 58 10.66 -10.10 -7.47
CA ASN A 58 10.96 -10.07 -6.03
C ASN A 58 11.97 -8.97 -5.66
N GLU A 59 12.78 -8.52 -6.61
CA GLU A 59 13.73 -7.42 -6.46
C GLU A 59 13.07 -6.05 -6.32
N VAL A 60 11.78 -5.92 -6.67
CA VAL A 60 11.04 -4.67 -6.48
C VAL A 60 10.85 -4.44 -4.99
N ALA A 61 11.58 -3.48 -4.41
CA ALA A 61 11.38 -3.14 -3.00
C ALA A 61 10.03 -2.45 -2.81
N ILE A 62 9.27 -2.87 -1.79
CA ILE A 62 7.99 -2.27 -1.43
C ILE A 62 7.93 -2.09 0.08
N ALA A 63 7.83 -0.85 0.54
CA ALA A 63 7.54 -0.52 1.93
C ALA A 63 6.03 -0.26 2.07
N HIS A 64 5.29 -1.14 2.72
CA HIS A 64 3.83 -1.09 2.75
C HIS A 64 3.21 -1.54 4.06
N LYS A 65 1.96 -1.16 4.26
CA LYS A 65 1.14 -1.60 5.38
C LYS A 65 -0.19 -2.12 4.87
N PHE A 66 -0.42 -3.40 5.10
CA PHE A 66 -1.74 -4.00 4.93
C PHE A 66 -2.58 -3.86 6.21
N GLY A 67 -3.90 -3.88 6.06
CA GLY A 67 -4.83 -3.88 7.18
C GLY A 67 -6.09 -4.65 6.82
N GLU A 68 -6.52 -5.53 7.72
CA GLU A 68 -7.73 -6.32 7.59
C GLU A 68 -8.64 -6.10 8.79
N THR A 69 -9.95 -6.02 8.53
CA THR A 69 -10.97 -5.98 9.57
C THR A 69 -12.14 -6.85 9.15
N TYR A 70 -12.46 -7.82 10.00
CA TYR A 70 -13.62 -8.68 9.87
C TYR A 70 -14.53 -8.46 11.08
N TYR A 71 -15.53 -7.61 10.91
CA TYR A 71 -16.56 -7.36 11.93
C TYR A 71 -17.94 -7.68 11.37
N VAL A 72 -18.94 -7.89 12.21
CA VAL A 72 -20.31 -8.23 11.78
C VAL A 72 -20.81 -7.19 10.77
N GLY A 73 -20.96 -7.61 9.51
CA GLY A 73 -21.40 -6.75 8.40
C GLY A 73 -20.30 -5.96 7.67
N TYR A 74 -19.04 -6.00 8.13
CA TYR A 74 -17.93 -5.26 7.53
C TYR A 74 -16.74 -6.15 7.23
N ARG A 75 -16.30 -6.13 5.98
CA ARG A 75 -15.04 -6.77 5.55
C ARG A 75 -14.19 -5.72 4.88
N TYR A 76 -13.01 -5.48 5.44
CA TYR A 76 -12.04 -4.56 4.90
C TYR A 76 -10.73 -5.30 4.71
N PHE A 77 -10.10 -5.06 3.57
CA PHE A 77 -8.73 -5.47 3.34
C PHE A 77 -8.07 -4.39 2.49
N HIS A 78 -6.99 -3.85 2.99
CA HIS A 78 -6.35 -2.65 2.47
C HIS A 78 -4.87 -2.91 2.35
N ASP A 79 -4.24 -2.29 1.36
CA ASP A 79 -2.79 -2.23 1.27
C ASP A 79 -2.35 -0.89 0.66
N CYS A 80 -1.44 -0.22 1.36
CA CYS A 80 -0.90 1.07 0.94
C CYS A 80 0.59 1.10 1.19
N GLY A 81 1.35 1.70 0.26
CA GLY A 81 2.80 1.66 0.34
C GLY A 81 3.52 2.50 -0.70
N ILE A 82 4.85 2.36 -0.67
CA ILE A 82 5.80 2.93 -1.62
C ILE A 82 6.45 1.78 -2.36
N MET A 83 6.30 1.77 -3.68
CA MET A 83 6.99 0.86 -4.58
C MET A 83 8.19 1.56 -5.19
N TYR A 84 9.36 0.93 -5.12
CA TYR A 84 10.61 1.42 -5.69
C TYR A 84 10.89 0.67 -7.00
N ILE A 85 10.82 1.38 -8.13
CA ILE A 85 10.89 0.82 -9.47
C ILE A 85 12.04 1.51 -10.20
N ASP A 86 13.18 0.82 -10.35
CA ASP A 86 14.42 1.40 -10.89
C ASP A 86 14.76 2.74 -10.20
N GLU A 87 14.89 3.83 -10.96
CA GLU A 87 15.16 5.20 -10.46
C GLU A 87 13.89 5.98 -10.08
N THR A 88 12.71 5.36 -10.17
CA THR A 88 11.44 6.00 -9.82
C THR A 88 10.81 5.34 -8.60
N ARG A 89 9.91 6.07 -7.98
CA ARG A 89 9.08 5.57 -6.88
C ARG A 89 7.62 5.87 -7.18
N MET A 90 6.74 5.05 -6.62
CA MET A 90 5.31 5.27 -6.71
C MET A 90 4.64 5.00 -5.38
N PHE A 91 3.77 5.92 -4.97
CA PHE A 91 2.84 5.68 -3.88
C PHE A 91 1.60 5.01 -4.44
N TYR A 92 1.16 3.93 -3.80
CA TYR A 92 -0.14 3.32 -4.07
C TYR A 92 -0.91 3.16 -2.78
N CYS A 93 -2.23 3.17 -2.88
CA CYS A 93 -3.10 2.89 -1.74
C CYS A 93 -4.44 2.37 -2.24
N ILE A 94 -4.69 1.09 -1.98
CA ILE A 94 -5.85 0.36 -2.45
C ILE A 94 -6.62 -0.09 -1.22
N MET A 95 -7.86 0.38 -1.10
CA MET A 95 -8.73 0.06 0.02
C MET A 95 -9.99 -0.64 -0.49
N THR A 96 -10.16 -1.91 -0.13
CA THR A 96 -11.35 -2.70 -0.51
C THR A 96 -12.38 -2.74 0.61
N LYS A 97 -13.67 -2.81 0.24
CA LYS A 97 -14.80 -2.93 1.16
C LYS A 97 -15.70 -4.08 0.70
N GLU A 98 -16.19 -4.85 1.65
CA GLU A 98 -17.15 -5.95 1.47
C GLU A 98 -16.65 -7.11 0.59
N LEU A 99 -15.33 -7.21 0.36
CA LEU A 99 -14.69 -8.36 -0.29
C LEU A 99 -14.22 -9.38 0.75
N ASN A 100 -14.22 -10.66 0.38
CA ASN A 100 -13.46 -11.65 1.16
C ASN A 100 -11.95 -11.49 0.91
N GLU A 101 -11.12 -12.10 1.75
CA GLU A 101 -9.66 -11.98 1.69
C GLU A 101 -9.07 -12.31 0.31
N LYS A 102 -9.54 -13.42 -0.29
CA LYS A 102 -9.08 -13.86 -1.62
C LYS A 102 -9.42 -12.83 -2.69
N GLN A 103 -10.67 -12.36 -2.73
CA GLN A 103 -11.12 -11.34 -3.68
C GLN A 103 -10.34 -10.03 -3.51
N ALA A 104 -10.10 -9.61 -2.26
CA ALA A 104 -9.37 -8.39 -2.00
C ALA A 104 -7.88 -8.51 -2.38
N THR A 105 -7.25 -9.63 -2.04
CA THR A 105 -5.86 -9.92 -2.42
C THR A 105 -5.70 -9.96 -3.93
N GLU A 106 -6.63 -10.59 -4.66
CA GLU A 106 -6.65 -10.60 -6.12
C GLU A 106 -6.82 -9.20 -6.70
N ALA A 107 -7.73 -8.39 -6.16
CA ALA A 107 -7.96 -7.02 -6.61
C ALA A 107 -6.74 -6.11 -6.35
N ILE A 108 -6.16 -6.20 -5.15
CA ILE A 108 -4.95 -5.44 -4.79
C ILE A 108 -3.79 -5.86 -5.69
N GLY A 109 -3.54 -7.17 -5.81
CA GLY A 109 -2.48 -7.71 -6.64
C GLY A 109 -2.59 -7.24 -8.09
N TRP A 110 -3.78 -7.34 -8.68
CA TRP A 110 -4.03 -6.88 -10.04
C TRP A 110 -3.73 -5.38 -10.21
N ILE A 111 -4.26 -4.50 -9.34
CA ILE A 111 -4.02 -3.05 -9.47
C ILE A 111 -2.53 -2.71 -9.28
N VAL A 112 -1.85 -3.37 -8.33
CA VAL A 112 -0.41 -3.19 -8.09
C VAL A 112 0.39 -3.62 -9.32
N ASN A 113 0.03 -4.74 -9.96
CA ASN A 113 0.67 -5.24 -11.18
C ASN A 113 0.52 -4.24 -12.33
N GLU A 114 -0.70 -3.83 -12.65
CA GLU A 114 -0.99 -2.87 -13.73
C GLU A 114 -0.24 -1.56 -13.52
N THR A 115 -0.20 -1.10 -12.26
CA THR A 115 0.50 0.12 -11.86
C THR A 115 2.01 -0.01 -12.06
N TYR A 116 2.61 -1.12 -11.64
CA TYR A 116 4.03 -1.41 -11.84
C TYR A 116 4.41 -1.38 -13.33
N HIS A 117 3.65 -2.08 -14.17
CA HIS A 117 3.90 -2.15 -15.61
C HIS A 117 3.71 -0.78 -16.28
N TYR A 118 2.65 -0.05 -15.93
CA TYR A 118 2.43 1.30 -16.43
C TYR A 118 3.63 2.22 -16.15
N VAL A 119 4.19 2.16 -14.94
CA VAL A 119 5.37 2.98 -14.57
C VAL A 119 6.61 2.54 -15.33
N LYS A 120 6.92 1.24 -15.39
CA LYS A 120 8.07 0.69 -16.13
C LYS A 120 8.03 1.08 -17.60
N GLU A 121 6.90 0.84 -18.26
CA GLU A 121 6.71 1.15 -19.68
C GLU A 121 6.78 2.65 -19.95
N THR A 122 6.14 3.46 -19.11
CA THR A 122 6.18 4.92 -19.24
C THR A 122 7.59 5.46 -19.11
N ARG A 123 8.40 4.92 -18.18
CA ARG A 123 9.81 5.28 -18.03
C ARG A 123 10.63 4.89 -19.25
N ALA A 124 10.47 3.67 -19.76
CA ALA A 124 11.17 3.23 -20.97
C ALA A 124 10.90 4.19 -22.14
N ARG A 125 9.63 4.54 -22.40
CA ARG A 125 9.26 5.51 -23.44
C ARG A 125 9.90 6.90 -23.22
N PHE A 126 10.00 7.36 -21.96
CA PHE A 126 10.63 8.66 -21.68
C PHE A 126 12.13 8.67 -21.99
N GLU A 127 12.85 7.57 -21.77
CA GLU A 127 14.27 7.47 -22.12
C GLU A 127 14.48 7.44 -23.64
N ASP A 128 13.55 6.84 -24.40
CA ASP A 128 13.59 6.88 -25.86
C ASP A 128 13.52 8.31 -26.43
N TYR A 129 12.83 9.23 -25.74
CA TYR A 129 12.74 10.64 -26.15
C TYR A 129 13.98 11.49 -25.81
N LYS A 130 14.86 11.00 -24.93
CA LYS A 130 16.08 11.74 -24.56
C LYS A 130 17.27 11.45 -25.47
N GLN A 131 17.17 10.41 -26.29
CA GLN A 131 18.17 10.02 -27.30
C GLN A 131 18.03 10.88 -28.56
#